data_AF-A0A098C013-F1
#
_entry.id   AF-A0A098C013-F1
#
_cell.length_a   1.000
_cell.length_b   1.000
_cell.length_c   1.000
_cell.angle_alpha   90.00
_cell.angle_beta   90.00
_cell.angle_gamma   90.00
#
_symmetry.space_group_name_H-M   'P 1'
#
loop_
_entity.id
_entity.type
_entity.pdbx_description
1 polymer ?
#
loop_
_entity_poly.entity_id
_entity_poly.type
_entity_poly.pdbx_seq_one_letter_code
_entity_poly.pdbx_strand_id
1 'polypeptide(L)'
;MALFGKSYDHYLGYALSGGGAKGFAHLGALKVLDKCGLKPDVIAGTSAGSLAGVFYADGYHPEEIEELFRKREFKEFIELSIPKAGLLKSTGLHSFLKKNLRAKSFEELKIPFYAIATDWNRACTVAFSNGDDLVDAVVASCSVPVIFNPQYIHGKPYVDGGLLKNFPVSVIRKKCKYVIGLNVSLMIPPPEKNNIRTVMERTFNLMANSNTIFDKTYCDILIEVKGIEKYHMFDLNNTDTISKIGFHHAAIKMSEMESWVIVEKCHKHYERIKQIQAKIDSIRKKIHY
;
A
#
# COMPACT_ATOMS: atom_id res chain seq x y z
N MET A 1 -23.40 -27.04 -19.61
CA MET A 1 -21.95 -27.16 -19.87
C MET A 1 -21.23 -25.94 -19.28
N ALA A 2 -21.19 -25.84 -17.94
CA ALA A 2 -20.53 -24.74 -17.21
C ALA A 2 -19.31 -25.32 -16.48
N LEU A 3 -18.23 -25.58 -17.23
CA LEU A 3 -17.03 -26.27 -16.72
C LEU A 3 -15.78 -25.38 -16.60
N PHE A 4 -15.90 -24.07 -16.80
CA PHE A 4 -14.79 -23.14 -16.57
C PHE A 4 -15.19 -22.16 -15.47
N GLY A 5 -14.77 -22.44 -14.24
CA GLY A 5 -14.80 -21.44 -13.17
C GLY A 5 -14.01 -20.20 -13.60
N LYS A 6 -14.41 -19.00 -13.14
CA LYS A 6 -13.64 -17.77 -13.37
C LYS A 6 -12.16 -18.03 -13.06
N SER A 7 -11.28 -17.90 -14.06
CA SER A 7 -9.84 -17.85 -13.82
C SER A 7 -9.50 -16.47 -13.28
N TYR A 8 -8.75 -16.43 -12.19
CA TYR A 8 -8.20 -15.21 -11.62
C TYR A 8 -6.69 -15.29 -11.80
N ASP A 9 -6.05 -14.17 -12.12
CA ASP A 9 -4.58 -14.10 -12.26
C ASP A 9 -3.88 -14.34 -10.91
N HIS A 10 -4.54 -13.95 -9.82
CA HIS A 10 -4.04 -13.98 -8.46
C HIS A 10 -5.10 -14.57 -7.53
N TYR A 11 -4.68 -15.36 -6.54
CA TYR A 11 -5.60 -15.91 -5.54
C TYR A 11 -5.88 -14.89 -4.43
N LEU A 12 -4.85 -14.22 -3.93
CA LEU A 12 -4.95 -13.22 -2.88
C LEU A 12 -4.25 -11.91 -3.29
N GLY A 13 -4.95 -10.79 -3.18
CA GLY A 13 -4.36 -9.46 -3.39
C GLY A 13 -4.47 -8.58 -2.16
N TYR A 14 -3.49 -7.71 -1.92
CA TYR A 14 -3.56 -6.65 -0.91
C TYR A 14 -3.76 -5.28 -1.55
N ALA A 15 -4.65 -4.48 -0.98
CA ALA A 15 -4.82 -3.08 -1.34
C ALA A 15 -4.54 -2.21 -0.11
N LEU A 16 -3.58 -1.29 -0.22
CA LEU A 16 -3.08 -0.45 0.88
C LEU A 16 -3.42 1.01 0.61
N SER A 17 -4.25 1.62 1.46
CA SER A 17 -4.66 3.02 1.26
C SER A 17 -3.51 4.01 1.51
N GLY A 18 -3.67 5.24 1.00
CA GLY A 18 -2.89 6.39 1.47
C GLY A 18 -3.24 6.77 2.91
N GLY A 19 -2.51 7.75 3.47
CA GLY A 19 -2.74 8.22 4.84
C GLY A 19 -1.60 8.98 5.54
N GLY A 20 -0.50 9.31 4.86
CA GLY A 20 0.67 9.93 5.48
C GLY A 20 1.27 9.06 6.60
N ALA A 21 1.64 9.66 7.73
CA ALA A 21 2.16 8.95 8.90
C ALA A 21 1.21 7.87 9.46
N LYS A 22 -0.09 7.92 9.15
CA LYS A 22 -1.03 6.84 9.49
C LYS A 22 -0.69 5.52 8.78
N GLY A 23 0.06 5.58 7.68
CA GLY A 23 0.55 4.41 6.95
C GLY A 23 1.43 3.46 7.77
N PHE A 24 2.00 3.88 8.90
CA PHE A 24 2.68 2.95 9.81
C PHE A 24 1.74 1.85 10.35
N ALA A 25 0.42 2.08 10.37
CA ALA A 25 -0.55 1.07 10.75
C ALA A 25 -0.59 -0.10 9.74
N HIS A 26 -0.22 0.13 8.48
CA HIS A 26 -0.07 -0.95 7.50
C HIS A 26 0.97 -1.97 7.96
N LEU A 27 2.10 -1.52 8.53
CA LEU A 27 3.17 -2.41 8.98
C LEU A 27 2.70 -3.31 10.12
N GLY A 28 2.00 -2.75 11.10
CA GLY A 28 1.38 -3.53 12.17
C GLY A 28 0.35 -4.55 11.65
N ALA A 29 -0.48 -4.16 10.70
CA ALA A 29 -1.47 -5.05 10.11
C ALA A 29 -0.83 -6.17 9.26
N LEU A 30 0.19 -5.85 8.48
CA LEU A 30 0.96 -6.84 7.70
C LEU A 30 1.62 -7.90 8.61
N LYS A 31 2.11 -7.52 9.80
CA LYS A 31 2.63 -8.48 10.79
C LYS A 31 1.58 -9.52 11.20
N VAL A 32 0.32 -9.12 11.34
CA VAL A 32 -0.77 -10.05 11.66
C VAL A 32 -1.05 -10.97 10.47
N LEU A 33 -1.14 -10.42 9.26
CA LEU A 33 -1.39 -11.20 8.06
C LEU A 33 -0.29 -12.25 7.83
N ASP A 34 0.98 -11.88 8.04
CA ASP A 34 2.13 -12.80 8.02
C ASP A 34 1.98 -13.92 9.06
N LYS A 35 1.59 -13.59 10.29
CA LYS A 35 1.33 -14.58 11.37
C LYS A 35 0.17 -15.51 11.05
N CYS A 36 -0.83 -15.03 10.31
CA CYS A 36 -1.93 -15.85 9.80
C CYS A 36 -1.52 -16.70 8.58
N GLY A 37 -0.28 -16.59 8.10
CA GLY A 37 0.21 -17.30 6.92
C GLY A 37 -0.40 -16.82 5.61
N LEU A 38 -0.94 -15.60 5.59
CA LEU A 38 -1.51 -14.98 4.40
C LEU A 38 -0.43 -14.18 3.68
N LYS A 39 -0.07 -14.62 2.48
CA LYS A 39 0.88 -13.92 1.60
C LYS A 39 0.17 -13.52 0.31
N PRO A 40 0.22 -12.24 -0.09
CA PRO A 40 -0.45 -11.79 -1.30
C PRO A 40 0.34 -12.23 -2.54
N ASP A 41 -0.39 -12.51 -3.61
CA ASP A 41 0.17 -12.73 -4.95
C ASP A 41 0.31 -11.42 -5.73
N VAL A 42 -0.32 -10.33 -5.24
CA VAL A 42 -0.26 -8.99 -5.83
C VAL A 42 -0.57 -7.92 -4.79
N ILE A 43 0.06 -6.76 -4.90
CA ILE A 43 -0.16 -5.61 -4.00
C ILE A 43 -0.47 -4.36 -4.81
N ALA A 44 -1.43 -3.56 -4.37
CA ALA A 44 -1.65 -2.20 -4.86
C ALA A 44 -1.57 -1.21 -3.70
N GLY A 45 -0.85 -0.11 -3.88
CA GLY A 45 -0.64 0.87 -2.82
C GLY A 45 -0.69 2.31 -3.32
N THR A 46 -1.26 3.19 -2.50
CA THR A 46 -1.31 4.63 -2.74
C THR A 46 -0.56 5.37 -1.63
N SER A 47 0.27 6.37 -1.95
CA SER A 47 0.97 7.22 -0.97
C SER A 47 1.71 6.38 0.09
N ALA A 48 1.43 6.59 1.37
CA ALA A 48 2.00 5.76 2.44
C ALA A 48 1.76 4.24 2.28
N GLY A 49 0.64 3.82 1.68
CA GLY A 49 0.39 2.43 1.31
C GLY A 49 1.29 1.94 0.17
N SER A 50 1.70 2.84 -0.75
CA SER A 50 2.70 2.49 -1.77
C SER A 50 4.09 2.30 -1.18
N LEU A 51 4.47 3.07 -0.15
CA LEU A 51 5.73 2.88 0.56
C LEU A 51 5.76 1.55 1.33
N ALA A 52 4.74 1.27 2.15
CA ALA A 52 4.65 -0.01 2.84
C ALA A 52 4.58 -1.19 1.85
N GLY A 53 3.79 -1.03 0.78
CA GLY A 53 3.57 -2.04 -0.24
C GLY A 53 4.82 -2.37 -1.05
N VAL A 54 5.59 -1.37 -1.51
CA VAL A 54 6.77 -1.62 -2.35
C VAL A 54 7.87 -2.34 -1.58
N PHE A 55 8.16 -1.95 -0.34
CA PHE A 55 9.17 -2.64 0.47
C PHE A 55 8.74 -4.07 0.82
N TYR A 56 7.47 -4.27 1.15
CA TYR A 56 6.94 -5.61 1.40
C TYR A 56 6.98 -6.47 0.13
N ALA A 57 6.65 -5.90 -1.04
CA ALA A 57 6.76 -6.56 -2.35
C ALA A 57 8.22 -6.90 -2.73
N ASP A 58 9.18 -6.09 -2.30
CA ASP A 58 10.62 -6.29 -2.43
C ASP A 58 11.16 -7.33 -1.41
N GLY A 59 10.25 -7.90 -0.61
CA GLY A 59 10.52 -8.99 0.32
C GLY A 59 11.18 -8.56 1.62
N TYR A 60 10.92 -7.34 2.07
CA TYR A 60 11.20 -6.93 3.45
C TYR A 60 10.09 -7.43 4.38
N HIS A 61 10.47 -7.85 5.58
CA HIS A 61 9.54 -8.07 6.67
C HIS A 61 9.07 -6.74 7.26
N PRO A 62 7.82 -6.63 7.77
CA PRO A 62 7.30 -5.37 8.30
C PRO A 62 8.17 -4.72 9.38
N GLU A 63 8.86 -5.51 10.21
CA GLU A 63 9.83 -5.04 11.20
C GLU A 63 11.03 -4.34 10.55
N GLU A 64 11.58 -4.91 9.47
CA GLU A 64 12.68 -4.30 8.71
C GLU A 64 12.22 -2.97 8.08
N ILE A 65 10.98 -2.90 7.58
CA ILE A 65 10.41 -1.69 7.00
C ILE A 65 10.28 -0.59 8.07
N GLU A 66 9.82 -0.93 9.29
CA GLU A 66 9.77 0.01 10.40
C GLU A 66 11.16 0.56 10.74
N GLU A 67 12.17 -0.29 10.78
CA GLU A 67 13.56 0.12 11.04
C GLU A 67 14.10 1.05 9.94
N LEU A 68 13.80 0.77 8.67
CA LEU A 68 14.14 1.64 7.54
C LEU A 68 13.53 3.04 7.71
N PHE A 69 12.25 3.13 8.09
CA PHE A 69 11.57 4.41 8.28
C PHE A 69 11.99 5.16 9.55
N ARG A 70 12.63 4.49 10.53
CA ARG A 70 13.24 5.17 11.68
C ARG A 70 14.57 5.86 11.34
N LYS A 71 15.20 5.51 10.20
CA LYS A 71 16.47 6.12 9.78
C LYS A 71 16.33 7.63 9.58
N ARG A 72 17.40 8.35 9.89
CA ARG A 72 17.48 9.82 9.80
C ARG A 72 17.07 10.35 8.43
N GLU A 73 17.48 9.69 7.35
CA GLU A 73 17.17 10.08 5.97
C GLU A 73 15.66 10.20 5.70
N PHE A 74 14.87 9.24 6.23
CA PHE A 74 13.41 9.26 6.08
C PHE A 74 12.77 10.34 6.96
N LYS A 75 13.27 10.51 8.19
CA LYS A 75 12.81 11.57 9.09
C LYS A 75 13.07 12.95 8.51
N GLU A 76 14.27 13.19 7.98
CA GLU A 76 14.64 14.45 7.34
C GLU A 76 13.76 14.75 6.13
N PHE A 77 13.43 13.74 5.30
CA PHE A 77 12.48 13.92 4.20
C PHE A 77 11.13 14.44 4.72
N ILE A 78 10.55 13.79 5.74
CA ILE A 78 9.24 14.16 6.27
C ILE A 78 9.27 15.50 7.03
N GLU A 79 10.34 15.81 7.77
CA GLU A 79 10.49 17.08 8.48
C GLU A 79 10.64 18.26 7.51
N LEU A 80 11.41 18.06 6.43
CA LEU A 80 11.51 19.03 5.32
C LEU A 80 10.15 19.23 4.65
N SER A 81 9.29 18.20 4.66
CA SER A 81 7.92 18.19 4.09
C SER A 81 6.91 19.05 4.84
N ILE A 82 7.28 19.64 5.98
CA ILE A 82 6.42 20.55 6.73
C ILE A 82 6.46 21.93 6.04
N PRO A 83 5.34 22.43 5.47
CA PRO A 83 5.35 23.65 4.67
C PRO A 83 5.79 24.86 5.52
N LYS A 84 6.97 25.40 5.22
CA LYS A 84 7.46 26.69 5.76
C LYS A 84 7.42 27.81 4.71
N ALA A 85 7.58 27.47 3.43
CA ALA A 85 7.24 28.25 2.22
C ALA A 85 7.59 27.43 0.94
N GLY A 86 6.81 27.56 -0.14
CA GLY A 86 7.10 26.95 -1.45
C GLY A 86 6.83 25.43 -1.55
N LEU A 87 6.86 24.89 -2.78
CA LEU A 87 6.75 23.44 -3.04
C LEU A 87 8.11 22.75 -2.88
N LEU A 88 8.11 21.63 -2.18
CA LEU A 88 9.33 20.88 -1.87
C LEU A 88 9.68 19.90 -2.98
N LYS A 89 10.98 19.71 -3.21
CA LYS A 89 11.45 18.64 -4.08
C LYS A 89 11.41 17.32 -3.33
N SER A 90 10.91 16.27 -3.97
CA SER A 90 10.85 14.89 -3.48
C SER A 90 12.21 14.16 -3.53
N THR A 91 13.33 14.89 -3.66
CA THR A 91 14.69 14.34 -3.83
C THR A 91 15.11 13.46 -2.66
N GLY A 92 14.69 13.79 -1.44
CA GLY A 92 14.96 12.97 -0.25
C GLY A 92 14.32 11.59 -0.33
N LEU A 93 13.03 11.52 -0.68
CA LEU A 93 12.32 10.25 -0.85
C LEU A 93 12.88 9.42 -2.00
N HIS A 94 13.15 10.07 -3.14
CA HIS A 94 13.76 9.40 -4.29
C HIS A 94 15.10 8.76 -3.91
N SER A 95 15.99 9.51 -3.23
CA SER A 95 17.28 8.98 -2.77
C SER A 95 17.12 7.86 -1.75
N PHE A 96 16.18 7.99 -0.81
CA PHE A 96 15.88 6.98 0.20
C PHE A 96 15.43 5.67 -0.46
N LEU A 97 14.49 5.72 -1.41
CA LEU A 97 14.00 4.54 -2.12
C LEU A 97 15.11 3.88 -2.94
N LYS A 98 15.86 4.66 -3.73
CA LYS A 98 16.96 4.13 -4.56
C LYS A 98 18.06 3.46 -3.74
N LYS A 99 18.30 3.92 -2.51
CA LYS A 99 19.30 3.36 -1.60
C LYS A 99 18.83 2.09 -0.89
N ASN A 100 17.54 1.98 -0.57
CA ASN A 100 17.03 0.94 0.32
C ASN A 100 16.20 -0.14 -0.39
N LEU A 101 15.70 0.08 -1.62
CA LEU A 101 15.10 -0.99 -2.42
C LEU A 101 16.19 -1.90 -3.01
N ARG A 102 15.92 -3.20 -3.01
CA ARG A 102 16.73 -4.25 -3.63
C ARG A 102 16.41 -4.33 -5.13
N ALA A 103 15.12 -4.27 -5.48
CA ALA A 103 14.63 -4.19 -6.85
C ALA A 103 14.84 -2.80 -7.46
N LYS A 104 15.22 -2.77 -8.75
CA LYS A 104 15.37 -1.56 -9.57
C LYS A 104 14.20 -1.31 -10.50
N SER A 105 13.47 -2.36 -10.85
CA SER A 105 12.27 -2.34 -11.70
C SER A 105 11.11 -3.09 -11.05
N PHE A 106 9.90 -2.93 -11.58
CA PHE A 106 8.73 -3.64 -11.08
C PHE A 106 8.86 -5.17 -11.23
N GLU A 107 9.55 -5.63 -12.27
CA GLU A 107 9.75 -7.06 -12.59
C GLU A 107 10.72 -7.75 -11.63
N GLU A 108 11.61 -6.99 -10.98
CA GLU A 108 12.54 -7.52 -9.98
C GLU A 108 11.89 -7.73 -8.59
N LEU A 109 10.69 -7.20 -8.36
CA LEU A 109 9.96 -7.39 -7.11
C LEU A 109 9.54 -8.86 -6.94
N LYS A 110 9.57 -9.34 -5.69
CA LYS A 110 9.15 -10.72 -5.37
C LYS A 110 7.64 -10.91 -5.49
N ILE A 111 6.88 -9.83 -5.34
CA ILE A 111 5.43 -9.80 -5.47
C ILE A 111 5.06 -8.70 -6.46
N PRO A 112 4.26 -8.99 -7.50
CA PRO A 112 3.73 -7.97 -8.41
C PRO A 112 3.11 -6.78 -7.65
N PHE A 113 3.48 -5.57 -8.03
CA PHE A 113 3.10 -4.35 -7.30
C PHE A 113 2.53 -3.27 -8.23
N TYR A 114 1.51 -2.56 -7.74
CA TYR A 114 0.89 -1.42 -8.40
C TYR A 114 1.05 -0.16 -7.55
N ALA A 115 1.85 0.80 -8.03
CA ALA A 115 1.97 2.12 -7.45
C ALA A 115 0.93 3.06 -8.07
N ILE A 116 0.10 3.68 -7.23
CA ILE A 116 -1.03 4.49 -7.69
C ILE A 116 -0.71 5.97 -7.62
N ALA A 117 -0.81 6.64 -8.76
CA ALA A 117 -0.64 8.07 -8.89
C ALA A 117 -1.81 8.72 -9.63
N THR A 118 -1.81 10.04 -9.66
CA THR A 118 -2.74 10.83 -10.48
C THR A 118 -1.96 11.49 -11.61
N ASP A 119 -2.36 11.25 -12.86
CA ASP A 119 -1.86 12.01 -14.01
C ASP A 119 -2.41 13.43 -13.93
N TRP A 120 -1.52 14.38 -13.70
CA TRP A 120 -1.89 15.78 -13.45
C TRP A 120 -2.52 16.44 -14.69
N ASN A 121 -2.06 16.09 -15.89
CA ASN A 121 -2.54 16.69 -17.12
C ASN A 121 -3.85 16.07 -17.58
N ARG A 122 -4.00 14.75 -17.43
CA ARG A 122 -5.19 14.02 -17.90
C ARG A 122 -6.29 13.91 -16.85
N ALA A 123 -6.01 14.33 -15.61
CA ALA A 123 -6.92 14.24 -14.47
C ALA A 123 -7.49 12.82 -14.27
N CYS A 124 -6.64 11.80 -14.41
CA CYS A 124 -7.04 10.39 -14.28
C CYS A 124 -6.08 9.60 -13.39
N THR A 125 -6.61 8.56 -12.73
CA THR A 125 -5.79 7.60 -11.99
C THR A 125 -4.89 6.82 -12.93
N VAL A 126 -3.62 6.66 -12.54
CA VAL A 126 -2.64 5.79 -13.20
C VAL A 126 -2.14 4.76 -12.19
N ALA A 127 -2.03 3.51 -12.65
CA ALA A 127 -1.46 2.41 -11.88
C ALA A 127 -0.20 1.92 -12.58
N PHE A 128 0.97 2.29 -12.05
CA PHE A 128 2.26 1.83 -12.54
C PHE A 128 2.53 0.43 -12.02
N SER A 129 2.94 -0.49 -12.89
CA SER A 129 3.14 -1.89 -12.52
C SER A 129 4.17 -2.64 -13.38
N ASN A 130 4.95 -1.94 -14.19
CA ASN A 130 5.98 -2.50 -15.06
C ASN A 130 7.04 -1.46 -15.38
N GLY A 131 8.22 -1.93 -15.79
CA GLY A 131 9.34 -1.10 -16.22
C GLY A 131 10.26 -0.60 -15.11
N ASP A 132 11.21 0.24 -15.51
CA ASP A 132 12.32 0.69 -14.66
C ASP A 132 11.99 1.92 -13.81
N ASP A 133 10.79 2.48 -13.96
CA ASP A 133 10.32 3.68 -13.24
C ASP A 133 9.77 3.35 -11.84
N LEU A 134 10.19 2.25 -11.21
CA LEU A 134 9.66 1.80 -9.91
C LEU A 134 9.77 2.88 -8.84
N VAL A 135 10.98 3.44 -8.68
CA VAL A 135 11.24 4.50 -7.70
C VAL A 135 10.42 5.74 -8.01
N ASP A 136 10.42 6.17 -9.28
CA ASP A 136 9.70 7.37 -9.73
C ASP A 136 8.18 7.23 -9.54
N ALA A 137 7.62 6.06 -9.81
CA ALA A 137 6.20 5.77 -9.61
C ALA A 137 5.80 5.83 -8.13
N VAL A 138 6.63 5.31 -7.22
CA VAL A 138 6.38 5.41 -5.78
C VAL A 138 6.54 6.85 -5.28
N VAL A 139 7.52 7.60 -5.79
CA VAL A 139 7.67 9.03 -5.51
C VAL A 139 6.46 9.83 -5.99
N ALA A 140 5.99 9.59 -7.21
CA ALA A 140 4.77 10.19 -7.76
C ALA A 140 3.56 9.91 -6.87
N SER A 141 3.39 8.63 -6.48
CA SER A 141 2.33 8.17 -5.58
C SER A 141 2.35 8.86 -4.21
N CYS A 142 3.49 9.39 -3.76
CA CYS A 142 3.65 10.13 -2.49
C CYS A 142 3.76 11.67 -2.66
N SER A 143 3.66 12.20 -3.89
CA SER A 143 3.85 13.62 -4.18
C SER A 143 2.57 14.41 -3.95
N VAL A 144 2.22 14.62 -2.68
CA VAL A 144 1.00 15.34 -2.26
C VAL A 144 1.00 16.77 -2.82
N PRO A 145 -0.02 17.17 -3.61
CA PRO A 145 -0.14 18.53 -4.12
C PRO A 145 -0.09 19.58 -3.01
N VAL A 146 0.38 20.79 -3.32
CA VAL A 146 0.59 21.91 -2.37
C VAL A 146 1.78 21.71 -1.42
N ILE A 147 2.27 20.49 -1.25
CA ILE A 147 3.42 20.17 -0.39
C ILE A 147 4.65 19.84 -1.24
N PHE A 148 4.47 18.97 -2.24
CA PHE A 148 5.53 18.54 -3.13
C PHE A 148 5.28 18.97 -4.57
N ASN A 149 6.36 19.16 -5.31
CA ASN A 149 6.29 19.30 -6.76
C ASN A 149 5.78 17.99 -7.40
N PRO A 150 5.03 18.07 -8.52
CA PRO A 150 4.72 16.89 -9.31
C PRO A 150 6.00 16.13 -9.70
N GLN A 151 5.95 14.80 -9.64
CA GLN A 151 7.00 13.94 -10.13
C GLN A 151 6.84 13.77 -11.64
N TYR A 152 7.91 14.02 -12.40
CA TYR A 152 7.90 13.86 -13.85
C TYR A 152 8.40 12.48 -14.23
N ILE A 153 7.58 11.73 -14.96
CA ILE A 153 7.95 10.42 -15.53
C ILE A 153 7.73 10.50 -17.03
N HIS A 154 8.78 10.26 -17.82
CA HIS A 154 8.76 10.43 -19.29
C HIS A 154 8.18 11.79 -19.75
N GLY A 155 8.54 12.86 -19.05
CA GLY A 155 8.10 14.23 -19.35
C GLY A 155 6.65 14.56 -18.94
N LYS A 156 5.94 13.65 -18.27
CA LYS A 156 4.56 13.86 -17.81
C LYS A 156 4.51 14.07 -16.29
N PRO A 157 3.77 15.07 -15.78
CA PRO A 157 3.64 15.33 -14.35
C PRO A 157 2.62 14.39 -13.69
N TYR A 158 3.04 13.81 -12.57
CA TYR A 158 2.21 12.96 -11.71
C TYR A 158 2.23 13.46 -10.27
N VAL A 159 1.10 13.31 -9.58
CA VAL A 159 0.96 13.65 -8.16
C VAL A 159 0.37 12.47 -7.38
N ASP A 160 0.27 12.62 -6.05
CA ASP A 160 -0.23 11.60 -5.14
C ASP A 160 -1.56 10.98 -5.62
N GLY A 161 -1.64 9.65 -5.59
CA GLY A 161 -2.82 8.91 -6.03
C GLY A 161 -4.04 9.14 -5.15
N GLY A 162 -3.86 9.62 -3.91
CA GLY A 162 -4.92 9.95 -2.96
C GLY A 162 -5.91 11.00 -3.46
N LEU A 163 -5.50 11.80 -4.45
CA LEU A 163 -6.36 12.76 -5.15
C LEU A 163 -7.57 12.07 -5.81
N LEU A 164 -7.36 10.93 -6.48
CA LEU A 164 -8.42 10.25 -7.25
C LEU A 164 -8.70 8.79 -6.83
N LYS A 165 -7.73 8.10 -6.24
CA LYS A 165 -7.79 6.68 -5.88
C LYS A 165 -6.94 6.40 -4.63
N ASN A 166 -7.44 6.85 -3.48
CA ASN A 166 -6.75 6.70 -2.21
C ASN A 166 -6.75 5.27 -1.68
N PHE A 167 -7.69 4.44 -2.11
CA PHE A 167 -7.78 3.03 -1.70
C PHE A 167 -7.93 2.13 -2.94
N PRO A 168 -6.86 1.46 -3.41
CA PRO A 168 -6.82 0.95 -4.78
C PRO A 168 -7.33 -0.49 -4.96
N VAL A 169 -8.42 -0.85 -4.29
CA VAL A 169 -8.99 -2.21 -4.34
C VAL A 169 -9.44 -2.57 -5.76
N SER A 170 -10.14 -1.65 -6.42
CA SER A 170 -10.68 -1.78 -7.78
C SER A 170 -9.60 -1.98 -8.85
N VAL A 171 -8.36 -1.56 -8.60
CA VAL A 171 -7.22 -1.73 -9.53
C VAL A 171 -6.89 -3.21 -9.69
N ILE A 172 -6.95 -3.98 -8.62
CA ILE A 172 -6.59 -5.41 -8.60
C ILE A 172 -7.80 -6.35 -8.48
N ARG A 173 -8.99 -5.82 -8.15
CA ARG A 173 -10.20 -6.61 -7.87
C ARG A 173 -10.53 -7.66 -8.94
N LYS A 174 -10.42 -7.31 -10.23
CA LYS A 174 -10.75 -8.23 -11.33
C LYS A 174 -9.70 -9.33 -11.52
N LYS A 175 -8.47 -9.10 -11.04
CA LYS A 175 -7.34 -10.04 -11.14
C LYS A 175 -7.29 -11.01 -9.96
N CYS A 176 -7.93 -10.68 -8.84
CA CYS A 176 -7.84 -11.43 -7.60
C CYS A 176 -9.10 -12.26 -7.30
N LYS A 177 -8.92 -13.50 -6.84
CA LYS A 177 -10.01 -14.28 -6.23
C LYS A 177 -10.49 -13.63 -4.94
N TYR A 178 -9.55 -13.28 -4.05
CA TYR A 178 -9.82 -12.54 -2.81
C TYR A 178 -8.94 -11.28 -2.70
N VAL A 179 -9.47 -10.22 -2.10
CA VAL A 179 -8.72 -9.00 -1.78
C VAL A 179 -8.88 -8.64 -0.31
N ILE A 180 -7.75 -8.47 0.37
CA ILE A 180 -7.68 -7.87 1.70
C ILE A 180 -7.32 -6.40 1.53
N GLY A 181 -8.23 -5.53 1.96
CA GLY A 181 -8.02 -4.09 1.93
C GLY A 181 -7.64 -3.55 3.30
N LEU A 182 -6.55 -2.79 3.37
CA LEU A 182 -6.09 -2.11 4.56
C LEU A 182 -6.31 -0.61 4.39
N ASN A 183 -7.27 -0.07 5.15
CA ASN A 183 -7.62 1.34 5.10
C ASN A 183 -7.20 2.07 6.38
N VAL A 184 -6.27 3.02 6.23
CA VAL A 184 -5.75 3.89 7.30
C VAL A 184 -6.15 5.35 7.12
N SER A 185 -6.83 5.69 6.02
CA SER A 185 -7.37 7.03 5.77
C SER A 185 -8.84 7.07 6.16
N LEU A 186 -9.08 7.21 7.46
CA LEU A 186 -10.41 7.46 8.00
C LEU A 186 -10.69 8.96 8.09
N MET A 187 -11.98 9.30 8.21
CA MET A 187 -12.45 10.68 8.29
C MET A 187 -11.95 11.31 9.60
N ILE A 188 -11.12 12.34 9.48
CA ILE A 188 -10.61 13.09 10.65
C ILE A 188 -11.73 14.02 11.15
N PRO A 189 -11.87 14.29 12.46
CA PRO A 189 -12.71 15.40 12.92
C PRO A 189 -12.21 16.76 12.38
N PRO A 190 -13.06 17.80 12.32
CA PRO A 190 -12.59 19.14 11.98
C PRO A 190 -11.51 19.61 12.97
N PRO A 191 -10.51 20.38 12.52
CA PRO A 191 -9.46 20.88 13.40
C PRO A 191 -10.03 21.88 14.42
N GLU A 192 -9.46 21.93 15.63
CA GLU A 192 -9.84 22.91 16.65
C GLU A 192 -9.49 24.35 16.25
N LYS A 193 -8.43 24.53 15.44
CA LYS A 193 -7.98 25.83 14.92
C LYS A 193 -7.72 25.76 13.42
N ASN A 194 -8.22 26.76 12.70
CA ASN A 194 -8.00 26.90 11.26
C ASN A 194 -6.71 27.66 10.97
N ASN A 195 -5.84 27.05 10.17
CA ASN A 195 -4.72 27.68 9.49
C ASN A 195 -4.55 27.02 8.12
N ILE A 196 -3.69 27.57 7.26
CA ILE A 196 -3.54 27.06 5.89
C ILE A 196 -3.20 25.56 5.84
N ARG A 197 -2.39 25.09 6.79
CA ARG A 197 -2.03 23.67 6.91
C ARG A 197 -3.23 22.81 7.33
N THR A 198 -3.96 23.19 8.38
CA THR A 198 -5.09 22.38 8.86
C THR A 198 -6.25 22.37 7.87
N VAL A 199 -6.47 23.46 7.14
CA VAL A 199 -7.45 23.53 6.04
C VAL A 199 -7.05 22.64 4.87
N MET A 200 -5.77 22.67 4.47
CA MET A 200 -5.23 21.80 3.42
C MET A 200 -5.33 20.31 3.81
N GLU A 201 -4.84 19.92 5.00
CA GLU A 201 -4.91 18.55 5.51
C GLU A 201 -6.37 18.06 5.56
N ARG A 202 -7.30 18.91 6.01
CA ARG A 202 -8.74 18.59 6.06
C ARG A 202 -9.32 18.40 4.66
N THR A 203 -9.00 19.30 3.73
CA THR A 203 -9.49 19.23 2.35
C THR A 203 -9.00 17.96 1.66
N PHE A 204 -7.70 17.65 1.80
CA PHE A 204 -7.13 16.43 1.24
C PHE A 204 -7.75 15.18 1.86
N ASN A 205 -7.96 15.16 3.19
CA ASN A 205 -8.61 14.03 3.87
C ASN A 205 -10.06 13.82 3.42
N LEU A 206 -10.86 14.88 3.25
CA LEU A 206 -12.24 14.81 2.77
C LEU A 206 -12.29 14.21 1.36
N MET A 207 -11.48 14.75 0.46
CA MET A 207 -11.37 14.30 -0.92
C MET A 207 -10.90 12.85 -1.00
N ALA A 208 -9.80 12.51 -0.33
CA ALA A 208 -9.27 11.15 -0.27
C ALA A 208 -10.28 10.15 0.30
N ASN A 209 -11.03 10.52 1.35
CA ASN A 209 -12.07 9.64 1.90
C ASN A 209 -13.23 9.44 0.93
N SER A 210 -13.67 10.49 0.23
CA SER A 210 -14.78 10.41 -0.73
C SER A 210 -14.53 9.39 -1.84
N ASN A 211 -13.27 9.24 -2.27
CA ASN A 211 -12.88 8.30 -3.31
C ASN A 211 -12.53 6.89 -2.81
N THR A 212 -12.72 6.59 -1.51
CA THR A 212 -12.53 5.22 -0.95
C THR A 212 -13.81 4.40 -0.88
N ILE A 213 -14.99 5.04 -0.95
CA ILE A 213 -16.27 4.43 -0.56
C ILE A 213 -16.55 3.13 -1.34
N PHE A 214 -16.44 3.18 -2.67
CA PHE A 214 -16.67 2.00 -3.52
C PHE A 214 -15.60 0.92 -3.31
N ASP A 215 -14.35 1.32 -3.16
CA ASP A 215 -13.24 0.38 -2.99
C ASP A 215 -13.37 -0.44 -1.71
N LYS A 216 -13.90 0.15 -0.62
CA LYS A 216 -14.24 -0.60 0.61
C LYS A 216 -15.22 -1.75 0.36
N THR A 217 -16.21 -1.55 -0.53
CA THR A 217 -17.22 -2.59 -0.86
C THR A 217 -16.65 -3.72 -1.72
N TYR A 218 -15.48 -3.53 -2.32
CA TYR A 218 -14.81 -4.54 -3.15
C TYR A 218 -13.83 -5.44 -2.37
N CYS A 219 -13.62 -5.16 -1.08
CA CYS A 219 -12.83 -6.01 -0.20
C CYS A 219 -13.60 -7.28 0.16
N ASP A 220 -12.93 -8.43 0.16
CA ASP A 220 -13.45 -9.63 0.81
C ASP A 220 -13.15 -9.60 2.31
N ILE A 221 -12.01 -9.01 2.69
CA ILE A 221 -11.72 -8.63 4.08
C ILE A 221 -11.28 -7.17 4.12
N LEU A 222 -11.98 -6.34 4.89
CA LEU A 222 -11.64 -4.95 5.12
C LEU A 222 -11.09 -4.75 6.53
N ILE A 223 -9.85 -4.29 6.63
CA ILE A 223 -9.22 -3.86 7.89
C ILE A 223 -9.25 -2.33 7.91
N GLU A 224 -10.15 -1.76 8.71
CA GLU A 224 -10.15 -0.33 9.01
C GLU A 224 -9.47 -0.07 10.35
N VAL A 225 -8.45 0.78 10.34
CA VAL A 225 -7.68 1.09 11.55
C VAL A 225 -8.24 2.34 12.20
N LYS A 226 -9.13 2.17 13.18
CA LYS A 226 -9.77 3.26 13.92
C LYS A 226 -8.87 3.76 15.05
N GLY A 227 -9.10 4.99 15.53
CA GLY A 227 -8.38 5.61 16.65
C GLY A 227 -7.07 6.30 16.25
N ILE A 228 -6.65 6.20 14.98
CA ILE A 228 -5.49 6.92 14.43
C ILE A 228 -5.87 8.24 13.76
N GLU A 229 -7.16 8.60 13.73
CA GLU A 229 -7.67 9.83 13.13
C GLU A 229 -7.06 11.07 13.78
N LYS A 230 -6.80 10.98 15.10
CA LYS A 230 -6.17 12.02 15.93
C LYS A 230 -4.74 12.37 15.55
N TYR A 231 -4.04 11.51 14.80
CA TYR A 231 -2.67 11.78 14.37
C TYR A 231 -2.66 12.58 13.07
N HIS A 232 -1.70 13.48 12.93
CA HIS A 232 -1.56 14.31 11.72
C HIS A 232 -0.83 13.55 10.61
N MET A 233 -0.94 14.06 9.38
CA MET A 233 -0.30 13.48 8.18
C MET A 233 1.22 13.35 8.32
N PHE A 234 1.85 14.22 9.13
CA PHE A 234 3.31 14.31 9.31
C PHE A 234 3.76 13.96 10.73
N ASP A 235 2.94 13.23 11.51
CA ASP A 235 3.27 12.87 12.89
C ASP A 235 4.21 11.66 12.98
N LEU A 236 5.52 11.92 13.01
CA LEU A 236 6.54 10.88 13.17
C LEU A 236 6.85 10.52 14.63
N ASN A 237 6.25 11.20 15.61
CA ASN A 237 6.51 10.90 17.03
C ASN A 237 5.70 9.69 17.51
N ASN A 238 4.64 9.35 16.79
CA ASN A 238 3.68 8.32 17.20
C ASN A 238 3.71 7.06 16.33
N THR A 239 4.76 6.86 15.52
CA THR A 239 4.81 5.77 14.51
C THR A 239 4.67 4.38 15.14
N ASP A 240 5.35 4.12 16.26
CA ASP A 240 5.26 2.82 16.95
C ASP A 240 3.86 2.59 17.52
N THR A 241 3.21 3.64 18.04
CA THR A 241 1.84 3.58 18.54
C THR A 241 0.85 3.33 17.40
N ILE A 242 1.00 4.04 16.28
CA ILE A 242 0.17 3.86 15.08
C ILE A 242 0.30 2.42 14.54
N SER A 243 1.53 1.89 14.47
CA SER A 243 1.77 0.49 14.07
C SER A 243 1.07 -0.49 15.01
N LYS A 244 1.19 -0.32 16.33
CA LYS A 244 0.50 -1.16 17.33
C LYS A 244 -1.03 -1.13 17.17
N ILE A 245 -1.61 0.03 16.86
CA ILE A 245 -3.06 0.14 16.63
C ILE A 245 -3.46 -0.61 15.35
N GLY A 246 -2.64 -0.53 14.29
CA GLY A 246 -2.82 -1.31 13.06
C GLY A 246 -2.77 -2.81 13.30
N PHE A 247 -1.79 -3.28 14.08
CA PHE A 247 -1.71 -4.67 14.52
C PHE A 247 -2.98 -5.11 15.25
N HIS A 248 -3.45 -4.32 16.22
CA HIS A 248 -4.62 -4.66 17.01
C HIS A 248 -5.89 -4.81 16.16
N HIS A 249 -6.14 -3.87 15.24
CA HIS A 249 -7.30 -3.92 14.35
C HIS A 249 -7.24 -5.10 13.38
N ALA A 250 -6.06 -5.40 12.83
CA ALA A 250 -5.89 -6.57 11.99
C ALA A 250 -6.11 -7.87 12.77
N ALA A 251 -5.62 -7.96 14.01
CA ALA A 251 -5.81 -9.14 14.87
C ALA A 251 -7.29 -9.39 15.18
N ILE A 252 -8.03 -8.33 15.53
CA ILE A 252 -9.49 -8.41 15.71
C ILE A 252 -10.14 -8.88 14.41
N LYS A 253 -9.83 -8.24 13.28
CA LYS A 253 -10.48 -8.57 12.01
C LYS A 253 -10.20 -10.01 11.58
N MET A 254 -8.99 -10.51 11.79
CA MET A 254 -8.62 -11.90 11.48
C MET A 254 -9.27 -12.92 12.45
N SER A 255 -9.73 -12.49 13.63
CA SER A 255 -10.46 -13.36 14.57
C SER A 255 -11.95 -13.53 14.24
N GLU A 256 -12.48 -12.72 13.33
CA GLU A 256 -13.88 -12.78 12.92
C GLU A 256 -14.14 -14.01 12.02
N MET A 257 -15.31 -14.64 12.19
CA MET A 257 -15.69 -15.86 11.47
C MET A 257 -15.71 -15.67 9.95
N GLU A 258 -16.14 -14.50 9.47
CA GLU A 258 -16.15 -14.17 8.04
C GLU A 258 -14.74 -14.16 7.42
N SER A 259 -13.77 -13.59 8.14
CA SER A 259 -12.36 -13.60 7.74
C SER A 259 -11.81 -15.03 7.75
N TRP A 260 -12.13 -15.81 8.79
CA TRP A 260 -11.65 -17.19 8.94
C TRP A 260 -12.00 -18.07 7.75
N VAL A 261 -13.21 -17.95 7.19
CA VAL A 261 -13.64 -18.69 5.99
C VAL A 261 -12.74 -18.41 4.79
N ILE A 262 -12.29 -17.17 4.61
CA ILE A 262 -11.39 -16.79 3.51
C ILE A 262 -9.97 -17.27 3.81
N VAL A 263 -9.50 -17.09 5.06
CA VAL A 263 -8.19 -17.56 5.51
C VAL A 263 -8.04 -19.06 5.26
N GLU A 264 -9.03 -19.87 5.64
CA GLU A 264 -9.02 -21.32 5.43
C GLU A 264 -8.92 -21.69 3.94
N LYS A 265 -9.64 -20.96 3.07
CA LYS A 265 -9.58 -21.16 1.61
C LYS A 265 -8.21 -20.82 1.03
N CYS A 266 -7.58 -19.74 1.50
CA CYS A 266 -6.20 -19.39 1.13
C CYS A 266 -5.22 -20.49 1.53
N HIS A 267 -5.28 -20.99 2.76
CA HIS A 267 -4.42 -22.10 3.21
C HIS A 267 -4.59 -23.37 2.38
N LYS A 268 -5.84 -23.78 2.12
CA LYS A 268 -6.14 -24.93 1.24
C LYS A 268 -5.56 -24.74 -0.16
N HIS A 269 -5.62 -23.51 -0.69
CA HIS A 269 -5.05 -23.20 -2.00
C HIS A 269 -3.52 -23.30 -2.00
N TYR A 270 -2.84 -22.72 -1.00
CA TYR A 270 -1.38 -22.78 -0.90
C TYR A 270 -0.85 -24.21 -0.74
N GLU A 271 -1.49 -25.02 0.11
CA GLU A 271 -1.11 -26.43 0.28
C GLU A 271 -1.29 -27.22 -1.02
N ARG A 272 -2.37 -26.96 -1.76
CA ARG A 272 -2.59 -27.58 -3.07
C ARG A 272 -1.50 -27.19 -4.07
N ILE A 273 -1.10 -25.92 -4.13
CA ILE A 273 0.00 -25.48 -4.99
C ILE A 273 1.31 -26.18 -4.62
N LYS A 274 1.66 -26.22 -3.33
CA LYS A 274 2.88 -26.91 -2.86
C LYS A 274 2.92 -28.38 -3.28
N GLN A 275 1.80 -29.09 -3.14
CA GLN A 275 1.69 -30.50 -3.55
C GLN A 275 1.86 -30.68 -5.06
N ILE A 276 1.29 -29.78 -5.87
CA ILE A 276 1.45 -29.82 -7.33
C ILE A 276 2.91 -29.55 -7.71
N GLN A 277 3.55 -28.54 -7.11
CA GLN A 277 4.95 -28.20 -7.35
C GLN A 277 5.87 -29.38 -7.05
N ALA A 278 5.69 -30.02 -5.88
CA ALA A 278 6.49 -31.17 -5.47
C ALA A 278 6.35 -32.35 -6.45
N LYS A 279 5.16 -32.59 -7.00
CA LYS A 279 4.92 -33.61 -8.03
C LYS A 279 5.64 -33.27 -9.34
N ILE A 280 5.56 -32.01 -9.78
CA ILE A 280 6.23 -31.54 -11.00
C ILE A 280 7.75 -31.67 -10.85
N ASP A 281 8.32 -31.27 -9.71
CA ASP A 281 9.75 -31.37 -9.46
C ASP A 281 10.22 -32.83 -9.39
N SER A 282 9.41 -33.73 -8.84
CA SER A 282 9.67 -35.17 -8.88
C SER A 282 9.70 -35.72 -10.31
N ILE A 283 8.79 -35.29 -11.17
CA ILE A 283 8.76 -35.68 -12.59
C ILE A 283 9.99 -35.15 -13.32
N ARG A 284 10.34 -33.86 -13.14
CA ARG A 284 11.52 -33.24 -13.76
C ARG A 284 12.81 -33.96 -13.38
N LYS A 285 12.98 -34.35 -12.11
CA LYS A 285 14.14 -35.11 -11.67
C LYS A 285 14.25 -36.47 -12.36
N LYS A 286 13.14 -37.14 -12.66
CA LYS A 286 13.12 -38.45 -13.35
C LYS A 286 13.43 -38.37 -14.86
N ILE A 287 13.23 -37.20 -15.49
CA ILE A 287 13.51 -36.99 -16.92
C ILE A 287 14.99 -36.68 -17.17
N HIS A 288 15.73 -36.25 -16.15
CA HIS A 288 17.17 -35.95 -16.24
C HIS A 288 18.09 -37.13 -15.86
N TYR A 289 17.54 -38.35 -15.71
CA TYR A 289 18.25 -39.62 -15.64
C TYR A 289 17.93 -40.47 -16.86
#